data_AF-A0A7S3FIG8-F1
#
_entry.id   AF-A0A7S3FIG8-F1
#
_cell.length_a   1.000
_cell.length_b   1.000
_cell.length_c   1.000
_cell.angle_alpha   90.00
_cell.angle_beta   90.00
_cell.angle_gamma   90.00
#
_symmetry.space_group_name_H-M   'P 1'
#
loop_
_entity.id
_entity.type
_entity.pdbx_description
1 polymer ?
#
loop_
_entity_poly.entity_id
_entity_poly.type
_entity_poly.pdbx_seq_one_letter_code
_entity_poly.pdbx_strand_id
1 'polypeptide(L)'
;GEVFVDGKRAYVHTRVLREGSVIERRRREASSAPLEVCEVPEGIRSEVAVLYEDDHVLVLCKPAGVETVAKNGWHMERVAAHYSQQTHVAGAIARPRAAHRLDRPVGGVCCLAKTRD
;
A
#
# COMPACT_ATOMS: atom_id res chain seq x y z
N GLY A 1 6.84 -1.85 -8.44
CA GLY A 1 8.30 -2.11 -8.54
C GLY A 1 8.92 -0.96 -9.28
N GLU A 2 10.20 -0.73 -9.07
CA GLU A 2 10.91 0.34 -9.77
C GLU A 2 11.78 -0.31 -10.86
N VAL A 3 11.65 0.18 -12.09
CA VAL A 3 12.48 -0.26 -13.22
C VAL A 3 13.58 0.77 -13.40
N PHE A 4 14.80 0.30 -13.58
CA PHE A 4 15.97 1.11 -13.86
C PHE A 4 16.60 0.66 -15.18
N VAL A 5 17.09 1.62 -15.94
CA VAL A 5 17.88 1.42 -17.16
C VAL A 5 19.20 2.14 -16.95
N ASP A 6 20.31 1.42 -17.03
CA ASP A 6 21.67 1.97 -16.85
C ASP A 6 21.80 2.73 -15.52
N GLY A 7 21.22 2.17 -14.45
CA GLY A 7 21.21 2.72 -13.10
C GLY A 7 20.24 3.89 -12.86
N LYS A 8 19.52 4.36 -13.88
CA LYS A 8 18.54 5.46 -13.77
C LYS A 8 17.11 4.95 -13.78
N ARG A 9 16.25 5.52 -12.94
CA ARG A 9 14.84 5.14 -12.89
C ARG A 9 14.18 5.40 -14.25
N ALA A 10 13.53 4.37 -14.78
CA ALA A 10 12.82 4.40 -16.04
C ALA A 10 11.30 4.30 -15.80
N TYR A 11 10.55 4.91 -16.70
CA TYR A 11 9.10 4.90 -16.74
C TYR A 11 8.62 4.28 -18.05
N VAL A 12 7.32 4.02 -18.15
CA VAL A 12 6.71 3.41 -19.34
C VAL A 12 6.97 4.22 -20.63
N HIS A 13 7.20 5.53 -20.51
CA HIS A 13 7.54 6.42 -21.62
C HIS A 13 9.04 6.58 -21.86
N THR A 14 9.91 5.88 -21.12
CA THR A 14 11.35 5.82 -21.39
C THR A 14 11.57 4.95 -22.62
N ARG A 15 11.55 5.57 -23.81
CA ARG A 15 11.49 4.89 -25.12
C ARG A 15 12.85 4.50 -25.72
N VAL A 16 13.97 4.81 -25.06
CA VAL A 16 15.30 4.62 -25.66
C VAL A 16 16.09 3.60 -24.85
N LEU A 17 15.97 2.34 -25.26
CA LEU A 17 16.94 1.29 -24.92
C LEU A 17 17.98 1.25 -26.04
N ARG A 18 19.26 1.17 -25.68
CA ARG A 18 20.34 0.96 -26.65
C ARG A 18 20.80 -0.48 -26.54
N GLU A 19 21.42 -0.98 -27.60
CA GLU A 19 22.14 -2.25 -27.52
C GLU A 19 23.18 -2.16 -26.38
N GLY A 20 23.17 -3.15 -25.48
CA GLY A 20 24.00 -3.15 -24.28
C GLY A 20 23.39 -2.48 -23.04
N SER A 21 22.20 -1.87 -23.11
CA SER A 21 21.54 -1.30 -21.92
C SER A 21 21.19 -2.38 -20.89
N VAL A 22 21.44 -2.09 -19.62
CA VAL A 22 21.15 -3.00 -18.50
C VAL A 22 19.84 -2.60 -17.83
N ILE A 23 18.89 -3.54 -17.78
CA ILE A 23 17.58 -3.36 -17.14
C ILE A 23 17.61 -4.01 -15.77
N GLU A 24 17.37 -3.22 -14.72
CA GLU A 24 17.27 -3.70 -13.35
C GLU A 24 15.85 -3.47 -12.83
N ARG A 25 15.24 -4.52 -12.27
CA ARG A 25 13.97 -4.42 -11.55
C ARG A 25 14.26 -4.48 -10.06
N ARG A 26 14.11 -3.35 -9.37
CA ARG A 26 14.15 -3.33 -7.90
C ARG A 26 12.78 -3.63 -7.34
N ARG A 27 12.68 -4.74 -6.58
CA ARG A 27 11.49 -5.02 -5.78
C ARG A 27 11.53 -4.08 -4.57
N ARG A 28 10.42 -3.39 -4.31
CA ARG A 28 10.29 -2.65 -3.07
C ARG A 28 10.10 -3.68 -1.97
N GLU A 29 11.06 -3.78 -1.06
CA GLU A 29 10.87 -4.56 0.14
C GLU A 29 9.78 -3.92 0.99
N ALA A 30 9.00 -4.75 1.68
CA ALA A 30 8.06 -4.23 2.66
C ALA A 30 8.89 -3.54 3.74
N SER A 31 8.60 -2.26 4.01
CA SER A 31 9.31 -1.52 5.04
C SER A 31 9.05 -2.21 6.38
N SER A 32 10.11 -2.69 7.03
CA SER A 32 10.10 -3.18 8.42
C SER A 32 10.13 -2.03 9.44
N ALA A 33 10.16 -0.78 8.97
CA ALA A 33 10.18 0.37 9.86
C ALA A 33 8.91 0.37 10.72
N PRO A 34 9.05 0.56 12.05
CA PRO A 34 7.91 0.69 12.95
C PRO A 34 6.92 1.70 12.40
N LEU A 35 5.63 1.44 12.61
CA LEU A 35 4.62 2.47 12.37
C LEU A 35 4.95 3.65 13.27
N GLU A 36 5.06 4.84 12.69
CA GLU A 36 5.10 6.06 13.50
C GLU A 36 3.82 6.09 14.33
N VAL A 37 3.97 6.25 15.64
CA VAL A 37 2.82 6.41 16.54
C VAL A 37 2.23 7.78 16.25
N CYS A 38 1.20 7.79 15.41
CA CYS A 38 0.43 8.96 15.03
C CYS A 38 -1.05 8.57 15.05
N GLU A 39 -1.90 9.38 15.67
CA GLU A 39 -3.33 9.14 15.65
C GLU A 39 -3.91 9.40 14.26
N VAL A 40 -4.79 8.51 13.80
CA VAL A 40 -5.58 8.72 12.59
C VAL A 40 -6.52 9.91 12.83
N PRO A 41 -6.58 10.93 11.94
CA PRO A 41 -7.46 12.07 12.11
C PRO A 41 -8.90 11.66 12.31
N GLU A 42 -9.60 12.34 13.22
CA GLU A 42 -10.98 11.98 13.62
C GLU A 42 -11.94 11.87 12.43
N GLY A 43 -11.84 12.79 11.47
CA GLY A 43 -12.69 12.77 10.27
C GLY A 43 -12.49 11.56 9.36
N ILE A 44 -11.33 10.89 9.43
CA ILE A 44 -11.11 9.61 8.74
C ILE A 44 -11.51 8.46 9.66
N ARG A 45 -11.11 8.52 10.94
CA ARG A 45 -11.31 7.48 11.93
C ARG A 45 -12.79 7.13 12.12
N SER A 46 -13.65 8.14 12.19
CA SER A 46 -15.10 7.98 12.41
C SER A 46 -15.84 7.27 11.27
N GLU A 47 -15.26 7.24 10.06
CA GLU A 47 -15.88 6.63 8.87
C GLU A 47 -15.27 5.25 8.51
N VAL A 48 -14.18 4.85 9.16
CA VAL A 48 -13.52 3.57 8.89
C VAL A 48 -14.15 2.48 9.76
N ALA A 49 -14.61 1.42 9.10
CA ALA A 49 -15.10 0.20 9.76
C ALA A 49 -14.33 -1.02 9.24
N VAL A 50 -13.80 -1.84 10.14
CA VAL A 50 -13.24 -3.16 9.78
C VAL A 50 -14.42 -4.12 9.59
N LEU A 51 -14.51 -4.70 8.40
CA LEU A 51 -15.58 -5.64 8.04
C LEU A 51 -15.14 -7.09 8.24
N TYR A 52 -13.86 -7.37 8.00
CA TYR A 52 -13.27 -8.70 8.12
C TYR A 52 -11.76 -8.59 8.27
N GLU A 53 -11.16 -9.48 9.06
CA GLU A 53 -9.71 -9.63 9.14
C GLU A 53 -9.34 -11.09 9.43
N ASP A 54 -8.36 -11.60 8.70
CA ASP A 54 -7.66 -12.86 8.99
C ASP A 54 -6.14 -12.67 8.91
N ASP A 55 -5.38 -13.76 8.86
CA ASP A 55 -3.91 -13.72 8.79
C ASP A 55 -3.37 -13.13 7.48
N HIS A 56 -4.15 -13.12 6.41
CA HIS A 56 -3.74 -12.79 5.06
C HIS A 56 -4.39 -11.52 4.51
N VAL A 57 -5.59 -11.17 4.95
CA VAL A 57 -6.39 -10.08 4.39
C VAL A 57 -7.06 -9.26 5.50
N LEU A 58 -7.06 -7.95 5.30
CA LEU A 58 -7.88 -6.98 6.02
C LEU A 58 -8.88 -6.37 5.05
N VAL A 59 -10.16 -6.40 5.40
CA VAL A 59 -11.25 -5.75 4.64
C VAL A 59 -11.84 -4.66 5.51
N LEU A 60 -11.89 -3.44 4.97
CA LEU A 60 -12.44 -2.28 5.65
C LEU A 60 -13.29 -1.42 4.71
N CYS A 61 -14.11 -0.55 5.29
CA CYS A 61 -14.79 0.52 4.57
C CYS A 61 -13.85 1.73 4.42
N LYS A 62 -13.47 2.06 3.19
CA LYS A 62 -12.75 3.29 2.85
C LYS A 62 -13.74 4.46 2.83
N PRO A 63 -13.45 5.57 3.55
CA PRO A 63 -14.20 6.82 3.43
C PRO A 63 -14.08 7.45 2.03
N ALA A 64 -15.14 8.14 1.60
CA ALA A 64 -15.06 8.98 0.41
C ALA A 64 -14.10 10.16 0.64
N GLY A 65 -13.38 10.59 -0.39
CA GLY A 65 -12.38 11.67 -0.29
C GLY A 65 -10.99 11.24 0.18
N VAL A 66 -10.84 10.02 0.71
CA VAL A 66 -9.55 9.44 1.13
C VAL A 66 -8.92 8.64 -0.02
N GLU A 67 -7.64 8.83 -0.30
CA GLU A 67 -6.94 8.06 -1.34
C GLU A 67 -6.68 6.62 -0.87
N THR A 68 -6.70 5.65 -1.79
CA THR A 68 -6.33 4.27 -1.44
C THR A 68 -4.82 4.15 -1.19
N VAL A 69 -4.02 4.72 -2.10
CA VAL A 69 -2.55 4.79 -2.02
C VAL A 69 -2.13 6.20 -2.40
N ALA A 70 -1.30 6.83 -1.57
CA ALA A 70 -0.74 8.16 -1.84
C ALA A 70 0.74 8.21 -1.46
N LYS A 71 1.50 9.16 -2.01
CA LYS A 71 2.90 9.36 -1.65
C LYS A 71 3.06 9.87 -0.22
N ASN A 72 2.18 10.79 0.17
CA ASN A 72 2.21 11.53 1.44
C ASN A 72 0.80 11.59 2.04
N GLY A 73 0.69 12.01 3.31
CA GLY A 73 -0.59 12.23 3.99
C GLY A 73 -1.32 10.95 4.39
N TRP A 74 -2.59 11.10 4.77
CA TRP A 74 -3.47 10.01 5.17
C TRP A 74 -4.18 9.39 3.96
N HIS A 75 -3.97 8.09 3.79
CA HIS A 75 -4.52 7.25 2.74
C HIS A 75 -4.73 5.84 3.30
N MET A 76 -5.47 4.98 2.60
CA MET A 76 -5.90 3.72 3.22
C MET A 76 -4.80 2.75 3.59
N GLU A 77 -3.70 2.62 2.83
CA GLU A 77 -2.58 1.77 3.30
C GLU A 77 -2.00 2.25 4.64
N ARG A 78 -1.90 3.57 4.85
CA ARG A 78 -1.44 4.13 6.13
C ARG A 78 -2.47 3.93 7.23
N VAL A 79 -3.74 4.22 6.95
CA VAL A 79 -4.84 4.09 7.93
C VAL A 79 -5.00 2.63 8.36
N ALA A 80 -5.02 1.69 7.41
CA ALA A 80 -5.18 0.26 7.65
C ALA A 80 -4.14 -0.30 8.62
N ALA A 81 -2.92 0.24 8.62
CA ALA A 81 -1.89 -0.19 9.54
C ALA A 81 -2.20 0.10 11.02
N HIS A 82 -3.12 1.02 11.31
CA HIS A 82 -3.62 1.29 12.66
C HIS A 82 -4.81 0.40 13.07
N TYR A 83 -5.44 -0.28 12.11
CA TYR A 83 -6.58 -1.16 12.36
C TYR A 83 -6.21 -2.64 12.28
N SER A 84 -5.15 -2.97 11.55
CA SER A 84 -4.74 -4.36 11.36
C SER A 84 -4.02 -4.92 12.58
N GLN A 85 -4.36 -6.15 12.91
CA GLN A 85 -3.61 -6.97 13.85
C GLN A 85 -2.34 -7.51 13.18
N GLN A 86 -1.24 -7.56 13.92
CA GLN A 86 0.00 -8.19 13.44
C GLN A 86 -0.25 -9.67 13.14
N THR A 87 0.28 -10.11 11.99
CA THR A 87 0.30 -11.52 11.57
C THR A 87 1.74 -12.00 11.52
N HIS A 88 1.94 -13.29 11.82
CA HIS A 88 3.26 -13.93 11.87
C HIS A 88 3.39 -15.11 10.89
N VAL A 89 2.44 -15.26 9.97
CA VAL A 89 2.50 -16.28 8.93
C VAL A 89 3.61 -16.00 7.92
N ALA A 90 3.99 -17.01 7.15
CA ALA A 90 4.98 -16.86 6.08
C ALA A 90 4.54 -15.75 5.10
N GLY A 91 5.48 -14.86 4.76
CA GLY A 91 5.20 -13.74 3.87
C GLY A 91 4.47 -12.56 4.52
N ALA A 92 4.24 -12.56 5.84
CA ALA A 92 3.69 -11.43 6.58
C ALA A 92 4.42 -10.11 6.26
N ILE A 93 3.64 -9.06 6.05
CA ILE A 93 4.15 -7.70 5.83
C ILE A 93 3.76 -6.79 6.99
N ALA A 94 4.68 -5.93 7.41
CA ALA A 94 4.48 -5.07 8.58
C ALA A 94 3.33 -4.05 8.41
N ARG A 95 2.97 -3.73 7.16
CA ARG A 95 1.90 -2.79 6.83
C ARG A 95 1.02 -3.39 5.75
N PRO A 96 -0.30 -3.53 5.97
CA PRO A 96 -1.21 -4.01 4.94
C PRO A 96 -1.12 -3.16 3.68
N ARG A 97 -1.22 -3.80 2.51
CA ARG A 97 -1.10 -3.15 1.20
C ARG A 97 -2.38 -3.34 0.42
N ALA A 98 -2.84 -2.30 -0.25
CA ALA A 98 -4.12 -2.38 -0.96
C ALA A 98 -4.04 -3.42 -2.10
N ALA A 99 -4.94 -4.38 -2.10
CA ALA A 99 -5.03 -5.41 -3.16
C ALA A 99 -5.63 -4.84 -4.45
N HIS A 100 -6.51 -3.83 -4.30
CA HIS A 100 -7.08 -3.05 -5.38
C HIS A 100 -7.23 -1.58 -4.94
N ARG A 101 -7.62 -0.71 -5.87
CA ARG A 101 -7.86 0.71 -5.58
C ARG A 101 -9.34 1.06 -5.69
N LEU A 102 -9.76 1.97 -4.82
CA LEU A 102 -10.92 2.83 -5.02
C LEU A 102 -10.41 4.25 -5.27
N ASP A 103 -11.01 4.95 -6.22
CA ASP A 103 -10.62 6.33 -6.50
C ASP A 103 -10.95 7.24 -5.33
N ARG A 104 -10.27 8.39 -5.25
CA ARG A 104 -10.38 9.32 -4.14
C ARG A 104 -11.84 9.64 -3.76
N PRO A 105 -12.75 10.02 -4.68
CA PRO A 105 -14.14 10.33 -4.31
C PRO A 105 -15.00 9.10 -3.97
N VAL A 106 -14.54 7.88 -4.25
CA VAL A 106 -15.33 6.65 -4.10
C VAL A 106 -15.14 6.07 -2.70
N GLY A 107 -16.21 5.97 -1.90
CA GLY A 107 -16.21 5.22 -0.65
C GLY A 107 -16.61 3.75 -0.85
N GLY A 108 -16.37 2.90 0.14
CA GLY A 108 -16.86 1.51 0.15
C GLY A 108 -15.80 0.47 0.53
N VAL A 109 -16.08 -0.79 0.20
CA VAL A 109 -15.26 -1.94 0.61
C VAL A 109 -13.88 -1.92 -0.08
N CYS A 110 -12.82 -1.98 0.72
CA CYS A 110 -11.45 -1.97 0.28
C CYS A 110 -10.68 -3.12 0.95
N CYS A 111 -10.09 -3.99 0.13
CA CYS A 111 -9.30 -5.13 0.59
C CYS A 111 -7.80 -4.79 0.62
N LEU A 112 -7.13 -5.15 1.71
CA LEU A 112 -5.69 -5.01 1.88
C LEU A 112 -5.07 -6.37 2.22
N ALA A 113 -3.97 -6.70 1.54
CA ALA A 113 -3.16 -7.87 1.82
C ALA A 113 -2.26 -7.62 3.03
N LYS A 114 -2.23 -8.58 3.96
CA LYS A 114 -1.34 -8.66 5.13
C LYS A 114 -0.15 -9.61 4.89
N THR A 115 -0.16 -10.34 3.78
CA THR A 115 0.96 -11.16 3.29
C THR A 115 1.40 -10.73 1.89
N ARG A 116 2.63 -11.08 1.52
CA ARG A 116 3.23 -10.77 0.21
C ARG A 116 2.86 -11.77 -0.88
N ASP A 117 2.60 -13.00 -0.48
CA ASP A 117 2.33 -14.14 -1.35
C ASP A 117 0.83 -14.23 -1.67
#